data_AF-A0A8T3CSQ0-F1
#
_entry.id   AF-A0A8T3CSQ0-F1
#
_cell.length_a   1.000
_cell.length_b   1.000
_cell.length_c   1.000
_cell.angle_alpha   90.00
_cell.angle_beta   90.00
_cell.angle_gamma   90.00
#
_symmetry.space_group_name_H-M   'P 1'
#
loop_
_entity.id
_entity.type
_entity.pdbx_description
1 polymer ?
#
loop_
_entity_poly.entity_id
_entity_poly.type
_entity_poly.pdbx_seq_one_letter_code
_entity_poly.pdbx_strand_id
1 'polypeptide(L)'
;DGGGAPCWDGRARTRAGGQYDGNALQRDAPQVGQDFSEQKIQRLEHIMENYTQWLQKIESSIRESMRTELAQLQHSAVHNQTAAMLEMGTSLLSQTAEQTRKLTDVETQVLNQTSRLEIQLLENSLSTNKLERQLLQQTNEISKLHDKNGFLEQKMQEMESRHREELEFLREEKGTLQDLLKRQTGVIQELEAQLGRATGNNTALQRQQQALMETVSNLISLCSRDGVAPNITKRAEEERKFRDCADVLQAGFNKSGVYTIHISTQETKKVFCNMETAGGGWTVLQRRLDGSVDFHRSWKEYKTGFGSLSGEHWLGNELMFLLTNRRQYALRIELTDWDGHMAFSHYDRFYIGSEKNNYRYKMLCHGNTVSICYLHTLVHFKNFHS
;
A
#
# COMPACT_ATOMS: atom_id res chain seq x y z
N ASP A 1 -22.10 73.30 1.82
CA ASP A 1 -23.52 73.49 2.14
C ASP A 1 -23.64 73.76 3.63
N GLY A 2 -23.55 75.01 4.07
CA GLY A 2 -24.64 76.01 4.06
C GLY A 2 -25.21 76.02 5.49
N GLY A 3 -25.04 77.03 6.36
CA GLY A 3 -25.03 78.47 6.16
C GLY A 3 -26.13 79.01 7.10
N GLY A 4 -25.79 79.85 8.08
CA GLY A 4 -26.81 80.46 8.96
C GLY A 4 -26.28 81.07 10.26
N ALA A 5 -25.71 82.28 10.16
CA ALA A 5 -25.75 83.31 11.21
C ALA A 5 -27.16 83.96 11.24
N PRO A 6 -27.46 85.07 11.97
CA PRO A 6 -26.70 85.88 12.93
C PRO A 6 -27.54 86.18 14.23
N CYS A 7 -27.10 86.92 15.25
CA CYS A 7 -27.14 88.39 15.32
C CYS A 7 -26.55 88.90 16.65
N TRP A 8 -25.66 89.89 16.53
CA TRP A 8 -25.44 90.94 17.53
C TRP A 8 -26.46 92.06 17.29
N ASP A 9 -26.98 92.70 18.34
CA ASP A 9 -27.35 94.12 18.23
C ASP A 9 -27.31 94.81 19.59
N GLY A 10 -26.54 95.89 19.65
CA GLY A 10 -26.54 96.84 20.75
C GLY A 10 -27.55 97.94 20.48
N ARG A 11 -28.23 98.44 21.52
CA ARG A 11 -29.02 99.67 21.41
C ARG A 11 -29.00 100.46 22.71
N ALA A 12 -28.36 101.63 22.64
CA ALA A 12 -28.46 102.73 23.58
C ALA A 12 -29.67 103.63 23.26
N ARG A 13 -30.25 104.27 24.30
CA ARG A 13 -31.02 105.55 24.31
C ARG A 13 -31.52 105.81 25.75
N THR A 14 -30.98 106.76 26.53
CA THR A 14 -31.26 108.21 26.67
C THR A 14 -32.66 108.66 27.13
N ARG A 15 -32.70 109.35 28.29
CA ARG A 15 -33.42 110.61 28.64
C ARG A 15 -32.91 111.06 30.03
N ALA A 16 -32.30 112.21 30.35
CA ALA A 16 -32.30 113.63 29.92
C ALA A 16 -33.16 114.56 30.82
N GLY A 17 -32.52 115.58 31.42
CA GLY A 17 -33.09 116.86 31.93
C GLY A 17 -32.96 117.09 33.45
N GLY A 18 -32.41 118.19 33.99
CA GLY A 18 -31.90 119.44 33.41
C GLY A 18 -31.21 120.36 34.46
N GLN A 19 -30.59 121.44 33.96
CA GLN A 19 -29.83 122.50 34.68
C GLN A 19 -30.73 123.55 35.39
N TYR A 20 -30.19 124.33 36.35
CA TYR A 20 -29.91 125.79 36.23
C TYR A 20 -29.45 126.47 37.55
N ASP A 21 -28.49 127.38 37.35
CA ASP A 21 -27.76 128.42 38.09
C ASP A 21 -28.29 129.15 39.37
N GLY A 22 -27.32 129.60 40.18
CA GLY A 22 -27.05 131.05 40.42
C GLY A 22 -27.38 131.68 41.78
N ASN A 23 -26.36 132.06 42.58
CA ASN A 23 -26.02 133.46 42.98
C ASN A 23 -25.21 133.60 44.28
N ALA A 24 -24.38 134.65 44.27
CA ALA A 24 -23.52 135.17 45.32
C ALA A 24 -24.28 135.85 46.48
N LEU A 25 -23.64 135.95 47.66
CA LEU A 25 -23.30 137.24 48.31
C LEU A 25 -22.64 137.09 49.69
N GLN A 26 -21.85 138.13 49.96
CA GLN A 26 -20.93 138.47 51.04
C GLN A 26 -21.59 138.84 52.39
N ARG A 27 -20.74 138.94 53.43
CA ARG A 27 -20.83 139.74 54.69
C ARG A 27 -21.55 139.08 55.87
N ASP A 28 -21.18 139.31 57.13
CA ASP A 28 -20.03 139.96 57.79
C ASP A 28 -20.12 139.46 59.25
N ALA A 29 -18.98 139.30 59.93
CA ALA A 29 -18.94 139.01 61.37
C ALA A 29 -19.46 140.20 62.20
N PRO A 30 -19.75 140.00 63.50
CA PRO A 30 -18.77 140.49 64.46
C PRO A 30 -18.57 139.61 65.72
N GLN A 31 -17.40 139.81 66.32
CA GLN A 31 -16.92 139.27 67.60
C GLN A 31 -17.44 140.13 68.78
N VAL A 32 -17.33 139.81 70.08
CA VAL A 32 -16.23 139.28 70.92
C VAL A 32 -16.85 138.79 72.26
N GLY A 33 -16.20 137.84 72.94
CA GLY A 33 -16.39 137.60 74.37
C GLY A 33 -15.44 136.53 74.93
N GLN A 34 -14.27 136.97 75.38
CA GLN A 34 -13.13 136.19 75.88
C GLN A 34 -13.35 135.52 77.26
N ASP A 35 -12.46 134.57 77.58
CA ASP A 35 -12.08 134.07 78.92
C ASP A 35 -12.79 132.85 79.54
N PHE A 36 -13.46 132.02 78.73
CA PHE A 36 -13.88 130.65 79.13
C PHE A 36 -13.49 129.54 78.13
N SER A 37 -12.69 129.87 77.10
CA SER A 37 -12.54 129.04 75.88
C SER A 37 -11.21 128.27 75.76
N GLU A 38 -10.09 128.71 76.35
CA GLU A 38 -8.77 128.08 76.10
C GLU A 38 -8.58 126.68 76.74
N GLN A 39 -9.03 126.47 77.98
CA GLN A 39 -9.04 125.13 78.59
C GLN A 39 -10.00 124.17 77.86
N LYS A 40 -11.07 124.72 77.27
CA LYS A 40 -12.05 123.96 76.49
C LYS A 40 -11.46 123.59 75.13
N ILE A 41 -10.68 124.48 74.51
CA ILE A 41 -9.95 124.24 73.25
C ILE A 41 -8.84 123.22 73.44
N GLN A 42 -7.97 123.31 74.46
CA GLN A 42 -6.94 122.28 74.71
C GLN A 42 -7.54 120.92 75.06
N ARG A 43 -8.67 120.89 75.81
CA ARG A 43 -9.42 119.64 76.02
C ARG A 43 -10.01 119.12 74.72
N LEU A 44 -10.58 119.99 73.88
CA LEU A 44 -11.12 119.59 72.57
C LEU A 44 -10.02 119.10 71.63
N GLU A 45 -8.83 119.69 71.67
CA GLU A 45 -7.67 119.31 70.87
C GLU A 45 -7.12 117.95 71.31
N HIS A 46 -6.99 117.70 72.62
CA HIS A 46 -6.64 116.39 73.16
C HIS A 46 -7.72 115.33 72.87
N ILE A 47 -9.00 115.71 72.93
CA ILE A 47 -10.13 114.85 72.55
C ILE A 47 -10.10 114.56 71.04
N MET A 48 -9.77 115.54 70.19
CA MET A 48 -9.63 115.39 68.75
C MET A 48 -8.41 114.55 68.35
N GLU A 49 -7.28 114.69 69.05
CA GLU A 49 -6.11 113.81 68.90
C GLU A 49 -6.43 112.37 69.33
N ASN A 50 -7.19 112.20 70.41
CA ASN A 50 -7.65 110.88 70.83
C ASN A 50 -8.62 110.28 69.81
N TYR A 51 -9.56 111.07 69.27
CA TYR A 51 -10.44 110.60 68.20
C TYR A 51 -9.70 110.30 66.91
N THR A 52 -8.67 111.06 66.53
CA THR A 52 -7.85 110.76 65.34
C THR A 52 -6.96 109.53 65.53
N GLN A 53 -6.34 109.34 66.70
CA GLN A 53 -5.63 108.11 67.05
C GLN A 53 -6.57 106.90 67.10
N TRP A 54 -7.77 107.07 67.63
CA TRP A 54 -8.80 106.03 67.66
C TRP A 54 -9.29 105.68 66.25
N LEU A 55 -9.51 106.68 65.40
CA LEU A 55 -9.84 106.49 63.99
C LEU A 55 -8.71 105.78 63.23
N GLN A 56 -7.45 106.14 63.46
CA GLN A 56 -6.29 105.43 62.88
C GLN A 56 -6.21 103.98 63.39
N LYS A 57 -6.51 103.74 64.66
CA LYS A 57 -6.55 102.40 65.24
C LYS A 57 -7.67 101.56 64.62
N ILE A 58 -8.84 102.15 64.42
CA ILE A 58 -9.96 101.50 63.70
C ILE A 58 -9.59 101.24 62.25
N GLU A 59 -9.01 102.21 61.55
CA GLU A 59 -8.56 102.04 60.17
C GLU A 59 -7.53 100.90 60.09
N SER A 60 -6.59 100.82 61.04
CA SER A 60 -5.61 99.73 61.11
C SER A 60 -6.26 98.38 61.40
N SER A 61 -7.23 98.30 62.32
CA SER A 61 -7.96 97.07 62.62
C SER A 61 -8.82 96.60 61.45
N ILE A 62 -9.52 97.52 60.78
CA ILE A 62 -10.32 97.21 59.59
C ILE A 62 -9.40 96.73 58.47
N ARG A 63 -8.27 97.42 58.24
CA ARG A 63 -7.30 97.05 57.20
C ARG A 63 -6.69 95.68 57.45
N GLU A 64 -6.32 95.37 58.69
CA GLU A 64 -5.76 94.06 59.05
C GLU A 64 -6.81 92.96 58.96
N SER A 65 -8.04 93.20 59.45
CA SER A 65 -9.16 92.25 59.32
C SER A 65 -9.44 91.93 57.85
N MET A 66 -9.59 92.96 57.01
CA MET A 66 -9.80 92.79 55.56
C MET A 66 -8.63 92.04 54.90
N ARG A 67 -7.40 92.28 55.34
CA ARG A 67 -6.21 91.57 54.81
C ARG A 67 -6.24 90.09 55.20
N THR A 68 -6.58 89.76 56.44
CA THR A 68 -6.71 88.38 56.91
C THR A 68 -7.85 87.64 56.23
N GLU A 69 -9.02 88.27 56.09
CA GLU A 69 -10.16 87.70 55.36
C GLU A 69 -9.83 87.49 53.88
N LEU A 70 -9.20 88.46 53.22
CA LEU A 70 -8.78 88.31 51.82
C LEU A 70 -7.75 87.19 51.65
N ALA A 71 -6.77 87.09 52.54
CA ALA A 71 -5.78 86.02 52.54
C ALA A 71 -6.43 84.65 52.77
N GLN A 72 -7.41 84.55 53.69
CA GLN A 72 -8.13 83.31 53.99
C GLN A 72 -9.08 82.89 52.86
N LEU A 73 -9.77 83.84 52.23
CA LEU A 73 -10.56 83.59 51.01
C LEU A 73 -9.67 83.15 49.85
N GLN A 74 -8.52 83.79 49.64
CA GLN A 74 -7.57 83.38 48.61
C GLN A 74 -7.00 81.98 48.89
N HIS A 75 -6.58 81.68 50.13
CA HIS A 75 -6.09 80.36 50.51
C HIS A 75 -7.16 79.28 50.36
N SER A 76 -8.39 79.52 50.82
CA SER A 76 -9.49 78.56 50.67
C SER A 76 -9.87 78.32 49.21
N ALA A 77 -9.92 79.36 48.38
CA ALA A 77 -10.18 79.24 46.95
C ALA A 77 -9.08 78.44 46.25
N VAL A 78 -7.80 78.74 46.51
CA VAL A 78 -6.66 78.00 45.97
C VAL A 78 -6.67 76.55 46.46
N HIS A 79 -6.92 76.30 47.74
CA HIS A 79 -6.93 74.94 48.29
C HIS A 79 -8.08 74.11 47.71
N ASN A 80 -9.28 74.69 47.57
CA ASN A 80 -10.42 74.04 46.94
C ASN A 80 -10.16 73.74 45.45
N GLN A 81 -9.62 74.70 44.70
CA GLN A 81 -9.20 74.48 43.30
C GLN A 81 -8.11 73.40 43.20
N THR A 82 -7.15 73.39 44.12
CA THR A 82 -6.08 72.37 44.16
C THR A 82 -6.65 70.99 44.48
N ALA A 83 -7.57 70.88 45.43
CA ALA A 83 -8.24 69.63 45.78
C ALA A 83 -9.05 69.08 44.60
N ALA A 84 -9.85 69.92 43.93
CA ALA A 84 -10.58 69.53 42.73
C ALA A 84 -9.65 69.08 41.60
N MET A 85 -8.53 69.77 41.39
CA MET A 85 -7.52 69.39 40.39
C MET A 85 -6.85 68.04 40.72
N LEU A 86 -6.52 67.79 41.99
CA LEU A 86 -5.98 66.51 42.46
C LEU A 86 -6.98 65.37 42.35
N GLU A 87 -8.25 65.61 42.66
CA GLU A 87 -9.32 64.63 42.51
C GLU A 87 -9.54 64.25 41.04
N MET A 88 -9.59 65.25 40.15
CA MET A 88 -9.64 65.00 38.70
C MET A 88 -8.39 64.25 38.22
N GLY A 89 -7.19 64.65 38.68
CA GLY A 89 -5.93 64.01 38.33
C GLY A 89 -5.86 62.55 38.79
N THR A 90 -6.27 62.25 40.02
CA THR A 90 -6.29 60.87 40.54
C THR A 90 -7.35 60.01 39.87
N SER A 91 -8.53 60.57 39.57
CA SER A 91 -9.58 59.89 38.80
C SER A 91 -9.09 59.53 37.39
N LEU A 92 -8.46 60.48 36.69
CA LEU A 92 -7.89 60.26 35.36
C LEU A 92 -6.76 59.23 35.37
N LEU A 93 -5.87 59.28 36.37
CA LEU A 93 -4.81 58.28 36.54
C LEU A 93 -5.37 56.88 36.81
N SER A 94 -6.39 56.77 37.67
CA SER A 94 -7.08 55.50 37.95
C SER A 94 -7.75 54.93 36.69
N GLN A 95 -8.45 55.78 35.94
CA GLN A 95 -9.06 55.39 34.65
C GLN A 95 -8.01 54.96 33.63
N THR A 96 -6.89 55.68 33.55
CA THR A 96 -5.78 55.37 32.64
C THR A 96 -5.12 54.04 33.03
N ALA A 97 -4.92 53.78 34.33
CA ALA A 97 -4.37 52.52 34.82
C ALA A 97 -5.30 51.34 34.48
N GLU A 98 -6.62 51.52 34.67
CA GLU A 98 -7.62 50.50 34.32
C GLU A 98 -7.67 50.24 32.80
N GLN A 99 -7.61 51.29 31.98
CA GLN A 99 -7.52 51.14 30.52
C GLN A 99 -6.23 50.44 30.10
N THR A 100 -5.09 50.77 30.71
CA THR A 100 -3.80 50.13 30.45
C THR A 100 -3.85 48.65 30.79
N ARG A 101 -4.46 48.30 31.92
CA ARG A 101 -4.63 46.89 32.32
C ARG A 101 -5.53 46.14 31.34
N LYS A 102 -6.65 46.71 30.91
CA LYS A 102 -7.54 46.11 29.90
C LYS A 102 -6.84 45.91 28.57
N LEU A 103 -6.06 46.89 28.13
CA LEU A 103 -5.28 46.80 26.89
C LEU A 103 -4.25 45.67 27.00
N THR A 104 -3.53 45.60 28.12
CA THR A 104 -2.55 44.53 28.38
C THR A 104 -3.21 43.14 28.33
N ASP A 105 -4.41 42.99 28.90
CA ASP A 105 -5.16 41.73 28.86
C ASP A 105 -5.50 41.32 27.41
N VAL A 106 -6.01 42.26 26.61
CA VAL A 106 -6.28 42.04 25.18
C VAL A 106 -5.00 41.72 24.40
N GLU A 107 -3.90 42.42 24.66
CA GLU A 107 -2.60 42.15 24.03
C GLU A 107 -2.11 40.74 24.34
N THR A 108 -2.19 40.30 25.61
CA THR A 108 -1.81 38.93 25.99
C THR A 108 -2.71 37.88 25.34
N GLN A 109 -4.02 38.16 25.21
CA GLN A 109 -4.95 37.29 24.53
C GLN A 109 -4.61 37.15 23.05
N VAL A 110 -4.34 38.26 22.37
CA VAL A 110 -3.96 38.28 20.94
C VAL A 110 -2.63 37.56 20.74
N LEU A 111 -1.65 37.77 21.61
CA LEU A 111 -0.36 37.05 21.55
C LEU A 111 -0.54 35.53 21.73
N ASN A 112 -1.38 35.11 22.67
CA ASN A 112 -1.67 33.69 22.89
C ASN A 112 -2.39 33.08 21.67
N GLN A 113 -3.40 33.77 21.13
CA GLN A 113 -4.09 33.33 19.91
C GLN A 113 -3.14 33.24 18.71
N THR A 114 -2.28 34.23 18.53
CA THR A 114 -1.28 34.25 17.45
C THR A 114 -0.33 33.06 17.58
N SER A 115 0.23 32.83 18.77
CA SER A 115 1.12 31.68 19.02
C SER A 115 0.42 30.34 18.76
N ARG A 116 -0.85 30.19 19.15
CA ARG A 116 -1.64 28.98 18.86
C ARG A 116 -1.82 28.75 17.35
N LEU A 117 -2.15 29.81 16.61
CA LEU A 117 -2.32 29.74 15.15
C LEU A 117 -1.00 29.41 14.45
N GLU A 118 0.13 29.98 14.91
CA GLU A 118 1.46 29.67 14.39
C GLU A 118 1.81 28.19 14.59
N ILE A 119 1.59 27.64 15.79
CA ILE A 119 1.82 26.22 16.07
C ILE A 119 0.95 25.35 15.16
N GLN A 120 -0.34 25.66 15.05
CA GLN A 120 -1.27 24.90 14.23
C GLN A 120 -0.89 24.95 12.73
N LEU A 121 -0.41 26.10 12.25
CA LEU A 121 0.08 26.24 10.89
C LEU A 121 1.32 25.40 10.62
N LEU A 122 2.25 25.35 11.59
CA LEU A 122 3.45 24.51 11.50
C LEU A 122 3.12 23.02 11.53
N GLU A 123 2.20 22.59 12.40
CA GLU A 123 1.72 21.21 12.45
C GLU A 123 1.06 20.80 11.13
N ASN A 124 0.19 21.66 10.59
CA ASN A 124 -0.44 21.44 9.29
C ASN A 124 0.62 21.32 8.19
N SER A 125 1.57 22.25 8.10
CA SER A 125 2.66 22.21 7.13
C SER A 125 3.49 20.93 7.22
N LEU A 126 3.82 20.48 8.44
CA LEU A 126 4.55 19.24 8.66
C LEU A 126 3.74 18.02 8.20
N SER A 127 2.43 18.00 8.48
CA SER A 127 1.54 16.92 8.03
C SER A 127 1.42 16.87 6.51
N THR A 128 1.32 18.04 5.85
CA THR A 128 1.30 18.16 4.38
C THR A 128 2.60 17.65 3.77
N ASN A 129 3.76 18.08 4.29
CA ASN A 129 5.07 17.57 3.84
C ASN A 129 5.20 16.06 3.98
N LYS A 130 4.65 15.46 5.05
CA LYS A 130 4.65 14.01 5.23
C LYS A 130 3.79 13.32 4.18
N LEU A 131 2.59 13.85 3.90
CA LEU A 131 1.70 13.34 2.87
C LEU A 131 2.31 13.45 1.48
N GLU A 132 2.95 14.57 1.15
CA GLU A 132 3.65 14.77 -0.13
C GLU A 132 4.75 13.72 -0.34
N ARG A 133 5.54 13.43 0.69
CA ARG A 133 6.56 12.37 0.62
C ARG A 133 5.96 10.99 0.41
N GLN A 134 4.85 10.68 1.08
CA GLN A 134 4.15 9.40 0.90
C GLN A 134 3.57 9.29 -0.51
N LEU A 135 2.99 10.37 -1.04
CA LEU A 135 2.43 10.41 -2.38
C LEU A 135 3.54 10.21 -3.43
N LEU A 136 4.69 10.85 -3.28
CA LEU A 136 5.84 10.66 -4.16
C LEU A 136 6.36 9.21 -4.13
N GLN A 137 6.40 8.58 -2.96
CA GLN A 137 6.76 7.18 -2.84
C GLN A 137 5.75 6.27 -3.54
N GLN A 138 4.45 6.51 -3.35
CA GLN A 138 3.40 5.75 -4.03
C GLN A 138 3.46 5.92 -5.55
N THR A 139 3.67 7.15 -6.05
CA THR A 139 3.85 7.41 -7.48
C THR A 139 5.03 6.63 -8.06
N ASN A 140 6.16 6.57 -7.34
CA ASN A 140 7.32 5.79 -7.78
C ASN A 140 7.02 4.28 -7.86
N GLU A 141 6.34 3.73 -6.85
CA GLU A 141 5.93 2.32 -6.88
C GLU A 141 4.93 2.03 -8.01
N ILE A 142 3.99 2.93 -8.27
CA ILE A 142 3.06 2.82 -9.41
C ILE A 142 3.84 2.84 -10.73
N SER A 143 4.81 3.73 -10.90
CA SER A 143 5.66 3.77 -12.10
C SER A 143 6.39 2.44 -12.31
N LYS A 144 7.01 1.90 -11.26
CA LYS A 144 7.68 0.58 -11.33
C LYS A 144 6.74 -0.55 -11.69
N LEU A 145 5.51 -0.53 -11.17
CA LEU A 145 4.49 -1.53 -11.51
C LEU A 145 4.03 -1.37 -12.95
N HIS A 146 3.89 -0.14 -13.43
CA HIS A 146 3.53 0.13 -14.82
C HIS A 146 4.60 -0.38 -15.80
N ASP A 147 5.88 -0.14 -15.51
CA ASP A 147 7.00 -0.65 -16.32
C ASP A 147 7.03 -2.19 -16.35
N LYS A 148 6.81 -2.83 -15.19
CA LYS A 148 6.71 -4.29 -15.09
C LYS A 148 5.52 -4.85 -15.87
N ASN A 149 4.36 -4.21 -15.78
CA ASN A 149 3.19 -4.61 -16.55
C ASN A 149 3.45 -4.48 -18.05
N GLY A 150 4.04 -3.38 -18.51
CA GLY A 150 4.41 -3.21 -19.91
C GLY A 150 5.37 -4.29 -20.42
N PHE A 151 6.36 -4.68 -19.61
CA PHE A 151 7.25 -5.79 -19.94
C PHE A 151 6.52 -7.13 -20.03
N LEU A 152 5.62 -7.42 -19.09
CA LEU A 152 4.83 -8.65 -19.08
C LEU A 152 3.86 -8.71 -20.27
N GLU A 153 3.20 -7.60 -20.61
CA GLU A 153 2.34 -7.49 -21.79
C GLU A 153 3.13 -7.74 -23.07
N GLN A 154 4.34 -7.18 -23.20
CA GLN A 154 5.22 -7.43 -24.35
C GLN A 154 5.62 -8.91 -24.43
N LYS A 155 5.99 -9.53 -23.30
CA LYS A 155 6.34 -10.96 -23.25
C LYS A 155 5.16 -11.87 -23.61
N MET A 156 3.97 -11.52 -23.15
CA MET A 156 2.73 -12.21 -23.49
C MET A 156 2.45 -12.12 -24.99
N GLN A 157 2.57 -10.93 -25.60
CA GLN A 157 2.42 -10.78 -27.05
C GLN A 157 3.45 -11.58 -27.85
N GLU A 158 4.71 -11.60 -27.41
CA GLU A 158 5.79 -12.38 -28.04
C GLU A 158 5.50 -13.89 -27.95
N MET A 159 5.00 -14.35 -26.80
CA MET A 159 4.60 -15.74 -26.59
C MET A 159 3.37 -16.11 -27.43
N GLU A 160 2.35 -15.25 -27.49
CA GLU A 160 1.17 -15.44 -28.34
C GLU A 160 1.53 -15.50 -29.84
N SER A 161 2.48 -14.66 -30.30
CA SER A 161 2.97 -14.69 -31.68
C SER A 161 3.65 -16.01 -32.00
N ARG A 162 4.53 -16.48 -31.12
CA ARG A 162 5.21 -17.78 -31.28
C ARG A 162 4.23 -18.95 -31.31
N HIS A 163 3.28 -18.99 -30.39
CA HIS A 163 2.23 -20.02 -30.39
C HIS A 163 1.38 -19.97 -31.66
N ARG A 164 1.08 -18.79 -32.19
CA ARG A 164 0.34 -18.64 -33.44
C ARG A 164 1.11 -19.20 -34.63
N GLU A 165 2.42 -18.91 -34.70
CA GLU A 165 3.30 -19.44 -35.75
C GLU A 165 3.42 -20.97 -35.67
N GLU A 166 3.60 -21.53 -34.47
CA GLU A 166 3.65 -22.99 -34.27
C GLU A 166 2.33 -23.67 -34.66
N LEU A 167 1.18 -23.06 -34.33
CA LEU A 167 -0.13 -23.58 -34.71
C LEU A 167 -0.33 -23.59 -36.22
N GLU A 168 0.10 -22.56 -36.92
CA GLU A 168 0.04 -22.53 -38.39
C GLU A 168 0.97 -23.58 -39.00
N PHE A 169 2.20 -23.73 -38.48
CA PHE A 169 3.12 -24.78 -38.92
C PHE A 169 2.51 -26.19 -38.73
N LEU A 170 1.96 -26.48 -37.56
CA LEU A 170 1.31 -27.77 -37.29
C LEU A 170 0.08 -28.00 -38.17
N ARG A 171 -0.65 -26.94 -38.51
CA ARG A 171 -1.80 -27.02 -39.41
C ARG A 171 -1.34 -27.36 -40.84
N GLU A 172 -0.27 -26.76 -41.33
CA GLU A 172 0.34 -27.10 -42.61
C GLU A 172 0.83 -28.55 -42.64
N GLU A 173 1.60 -28.97 -41.63
CA GLU A 173 2.10 -30.34 -41.51
C GLU A 173 0.94 -31.35 -41.49
N LYS A 174 -0.11 -31.08 -40.71
CA LYS A 174 -1.33 -31.89 -40.70
C LYS A 174 -1.95 -32.00 -42.10
N GLY A 175 -1.99 -30.92 -42.86
CA GLY A 175 -2.47 -30.92 -44.25
C GLY A 175 -1.65 -31.85 -45.15
N THR A 176 -0.32 -31.79 -45.06
CA THR A 176 0.58 -32.66 -45.83
C THR A 176 0.38 -34.14 -45.49
N LEU A 177 0.25 -34.47 -44.20
CA LEU A 177 0.02 -35.84 -43.73
C LEU A 177 -1.34 -36.38 -44.18
N GLN A 178 -2.38 -35.54 -44.15
CA GLN A 178 -3.70 -35.92 -44.67
C GLN A 178 -3.65 -36.24 -46.16
N ASP A 179 -2.90 -35.47 -46.94
CA ASP A 179 -2.75 -35.74 -48.38
C ASP A 179 -1.91 -36.98 -48.65
N LEU A 180 -0.87 -37.24 -47.85
CA LEU A 180 -0.11 -38.48 -47.92
C LEU A 180 -1.00 -39.70 -47.63
N LEU A 181 -1.85 -39.63 -46.59
CA LEU A 181 -2.80 -40.68 -46.25
C LEU A 181 -3.81 -40.94 -47.36
N LYS A 182 -4.35 -39.89 -48.01
CA LYS A 182 -5.23 -40.05 -49.17
C LYS A 182 -4.53 -40.79 -50.31
N ARG A 183 -3.27 -40.43 -50.61
CA ARG A 183 -2.46 -41.10 -51.64
C ARG A 183 -2.21 -42.58 -51.28
N GLN A 184 -1.82 -42.86 -50.04
CA GLN A 184 -1.60 -44.24 -49.57
C GLN A 184 -2.88 -45.08 -49.64
N THR A 185 -4.03 -44.51 -49.24
CA THR A 185 -5.34 -45.18 -49.33
C THR A 185 -5.66 -45.55 -50.79
N GLY A 186 -5.41 -44.64 -51.73
CA GLY A 186 -5.61 -44.93 -53.16
C GLY A 186 -4.71 -46.04 -53.69
N VAL A 187 -3.45 -46.08 -53.27
CA VAL A 187 -2.52 -47.17 -53.64
C VAL A 187 -2.97 -48.51 -53.06
N ILE A 188 -3.45 -48.53 -51.80
CA ILE A 188 -3.97 -49.75 -51.17
C ILE A 188 -5.18 -50.28 -51.94
N GLN A 189 -6.13 -49.40 -52.31
CA GLN A 189 -7.30 -49.81 -53.11
C GLN A 189 -6.90 -50.42 -54.46
N GLU A 190 -5.89 -49.86 -55.14
CA GLU A 190 -5.38 -50.43 -56.39
C GLU A 190 -4.71 -51.80 -56.16
N LEU A 191 -3.92 -51.94 -55.09
CA LEU A 191 -3.29 -53.22 -54.74
C LEU A 191 -4.33 -54.28 -54.36
N GLU A 192 -5.38 -53.92 -53.63
CA GLU A 192 -6.51 -54.81 -53.32
C GLU A 192 -7.22 -55.28 -54.60
N ALA A 193 -7.44 -54.37 -55.56
CA ALA A 193 -8.02 -54.73 -56.87
C ALA A 193 -7.10 -55.67 -57.68
N GLN A 194 -5.79 -55.47 -57.62
CA GLN A 194 -4.81 -56.36 -58.25
C GLN A 194 -4.76 -57.74 -57.57
N LEU A 195 -4.74 -57.77 -56.24
CA LEU A 195 -4.76 -59.01 -55.46
C LEU A 195 -6.07 -59.79 -55.70
N GLY A 196 -7.20 -59.10 -55.81
CA GLY A 196 -8.49 -59.70 -56.18
C GLY A 196 -8.45 -60.36 -57.57
N ARG A 197 -7.89 -59.67 -58.58
CA ARG A 197 -7.67 -60.24 -59.92
C ARG A 197 -6.75 -61.46 -59.89
N ALA A 198 -5.62 -61.37 -59.19
CA ALA A 198 -4.67 -62.48 -59.06
C ALA A 198 -5.27 -63.68 -58.32
N THR A 199 -6.01 -63.45 -57.24
CA THR A 199 -6.69 -64.51 -56.47
C THR A 199 -7.81 -65.16 -57.28
N GLY A 200 -8.56 -64.39 -58.07
CA GLY A 200 -9.53 -64.91 -59.04
C GLY A 200 -8.89 -65.85 -60.05
N ASN A 201 -7.77 -65.45 -60.64
CA ASN A 201 -7.00 -66.31 -61.57
C ASN A 201 -6.45 -67.54 -60.85
N ASN A 202 -5.94 -67.39 -59.63
CA ASN A 202 -5.38 -68.50 -58.86
C ASN A 202 -6.47 -69.50 -58.43
N THR A 203 -7.68 -69.05 -58.08
CA THR A 203 -8.82 -69.96 -57.84
C THR A 203 -9.29 -70.66 -59.10
N ALA A 204 -9.23 -70.03 -60.27
CA ALA A 204 -9.51 -70.69 -61.54
C ALA A 204 -8.46 -71.78 -61.85
N LEU A 205 -7.17 -71.47 -61.64
CA LEU A 205 -6.08 -72.44 -61.74
C LEU A 205 -6.20 -73.57 -60.71
N GLN A 206 -6.56 -73.25 -59.46
CA GLN A 206 -6.84 -74.22 -58.40
C GLN A 206 -8.00 -75.14 -58.79
N ARG A 207 -9.09 -74.61 -59.38
CA ARG A 207 -10.19 -75.45 -59.91
C ARG A 207 -9.73 -76.36 -61.04
N GLN A 208 -8.86 -75.87 -61.93
CA GLN A 208 -8.26 -76.70 -62.98
C GLN A 208 -7.36 -77.79 -62.39
N GLN A 209 -6.58 -77.45 -61.36
CA GLN A 209 -5.72 -78.38 -60.63
C GLN A 209 -6.51 -79.38 -59.78
N GLN A 210 -7.66 -78.97 -59.23
CA GLN A 210 -8.61 -79.83 -58.52
C GLN A 210 -9.29 -80.80 -59.49
N ALA A 211 -9.73 -80.34 -60.66
CA ALA A 211 -10.28 -81.22 -61.70
C ALA A 211 -9.22 -82.22 -62.19
N LEU A 212 -7.97 -81.78 -62.35
CA LEU A 212 -6.86 -82.67 -62.64
C LEU A 212 -6.58 -83.64 -61.48
N MET A 213 -6.60 -83.18 -60.23
CA MET A 213 -6.50 -84.04 -59.05
C MET A 213 -7.67 -85.00 -58.89
N GLU A 214 -8.88 -84.66 -59.32
CA GLU A 214 -10.01 -85.59 -59.35
C GLU A 214 -9.81 -86.65 -60.42
N THR A 215 -9.29 -86.30 -61.60
CA THR A 215 -8.89 -87.31 -62.59
C THR A 215 -7.78 -88.22 -62.09
N VAL A 216 -6.78 -87.65 -61.40
CA VAL A 216 -5.68 -88.39 -60.78
C VAL A 216 -6.14 -89.16 -59.55
N SER A 217 -7.11 -88.66 -58.77
CA SER A 217 -7.69 -89.34 -57.61
C SER A 217 -8.65 -90.44 -58.02
N ASN A 218 -9.34 -90.32 -59.16
CA ASN A 218 -10.04 -91.44 -59.78
C ASN A 218 -9.04 -92.51 -60.25
N LEU A 219 -7.85 -92.10 -60.71
CA LEU A 219 -6.73 -93.01 -61.02
C LEU A 219 -6.06 -93.59 -59.75
N ILE A 220 -6.03 -92.87 -58.63
CA ILE A 220 -5.45 -93.32 -57.34
C ILE A 220 -6.46 -94.09 -56.49
N SER A 221 -7.77 -93.85 -56.63
CA SER A 221 -8.82 -94.65 -55.97
C SER A 221 -8.91 -96.05 -56.57
N LEU A 222 -8.31 -96.26 -57.74
CA LEU A 222 -7.97 -97.57 -58.28
C LEU A 222 -6.75 -98.22 -57.57
N CYS A 223 -6.04 -97.54 -56.66
CA CYS A 223 -4.77 -97.97 -56.06
C CYS A 223 -4.63 -97.83 -54.51
N SER A 224 -5.72 -97.61 -53.77
CA SER A 224 -5.84 -97.84 -52.30
C SER A 224 -5.29 -96.80 -51.31
N ARG A 225 -6.19 -96.47 -50.37
CA ARG A 225 -6.13 -96.42 -48.88
C ARG A 225 -4.96 -95.78 -48.11
N ASP A 226 -5.43 -94.97 -47.15
CA ASP A 226 -4.89 -94.55 -45.84
C ASP A 226 -3.84 -93.43 -45.81
N GLY A 227 -4.27 -92.31 -45.22
CA GLY A 227 -3.44 -91.18 -44.84
C GLY A 227 -2.99 -91.22 -43.39
N VAL A 228 -2.35 -90.13 -42.97
CA VAL A 228 -2.52 -89.39 -41.69
C VAL A 228 -1.38 -88.38 -41.55
N ALA A 229 -1.72 -87.17 -41.14
CA ALA A 229 -0.82 -86.09 -40.74
C ALA A 229 -0.75 -85.97 -39.21
N PRO A 230 0.26 -85.28 -38.65
CA PRO A 230 0.08 -84.63 -37.36
C PRO A 230 0.50 -83.15 -37.30
N ASN A 231 -0.04 -82.51 -36.26
CA ASN A 231 -0.08 -81.09 -35.93
C ASN A 231 0.70 -80.87 -34.61
N ILE A 232 1.54 -79.82 -34.46
CA ILE A 232 2.25 -79.53 -33.18
C ILE A 232 2.43 -78.02 -32.89
N THR A 233 1.66 -77.56 -31.88
CA THR A 233 1.95 -76.74 -30.67
C THR A 233 2.47 -75.29 -30.70
N LYS A 234 1.77 -74.45 -29.90
CA LYS A 234 2.20 -73.18 -29.29
C LYS A 234 3.16 -73.39 -28.11
N ARG A 235 4.18 -72.55 -27.98
CA ARG A 235 5.15 -72.48 -26.85
C ARG A 235 4.78 -71.38 -25.85
N ALA A 236 5.06 -71.66 -24.58
CA ALA A 236 4.93 -70.80 -23.42
C ALA A 236 6.10 -69.80 -23.29
N GLU A 237 5.81 -68.57 -22.86
CA GLU A 237 6.79 -67.56 -22.45
C GLU A 237 7.05 -67.67 -20.94
N GLU A 238 8.32 -67.75 -20.55
CA GLU A 238 8.76 -67.73 -19.15
C GLU A 238 8.66 -66.31 -18.56
N GLU A 239 8.04 -66.22 -17.39
CA GLU A 239 7.69 -64.98 -16.69
C GLU A 239 8.94 -64.30 -16.08
N ARG A 240 9.55 -63.36 -16.82
CA ARG A 240 10.70 -62.57 -16.33
C ARG A 240 10.27 -61.57 -15.25
N LYS A 241 10.91 -61.61 -14.07
CA LYS A 241 10.62 -60.72 -12.93
C LYS A 241 11.49 -59.46 -12.97
N PHE A 242 10.89 -58.30 -13.17
CA PHE A 242 11.58 -57.00 -13.11
C PHE A 242 11.48 -56.38 -11.73
N ARG A 243 12.57 -55.83 -11.17
CA ARG A 243 12.54 -55.18 -9.84
C ARG A 243 12.29 -53.68 -9.93
N ASP A 244 12.75 -53.06 -11.01
CA ASP A 244 12.64 -51.63 -11.30
C ASP A 244 12.59 -51.41 -12.81
N CYS A 245 12.44 -50.16 -13.26
CA CYS A 245 12.39 -49.84 -14.68
C CYS A 245 13.73 -50.02 -15.40
N ALA A 246 14.86 -50.04 -14.69
CA ALA A 246 16.15 -50.30 -15.29
C ALA A 246 16.29 -51.77 -15.69
N ASP A 247 15.81 -52.70 -14.85
CA ASP A 247 15.71 -54.13 -15.20
C ASP A 247 14.77 -54.34 -16.41
N VAL A 248 13.66 -53.59 -16.49
CA VAL A 248 12.72 -53.64 -17.63
C VAL A 248 13.42 -53.20 -18.93
N LEU A 249 14.16 -52.08 -18.88
CA LEU A 249 14.93 -51.60 -20.02
C LEU A 249 15.99 -52.61 -20.45
N GLN A 250 16.73 -53.17 -19.49
CA GLN A 250 17.78 -54.18 -19.76
C GLN A 250 17.20 -55.45 -20.43
N ALA A 251 15.94 -55.78 -20.17
CA ALA A 251 15.26 -56.90 -20.81
C ALA A 251 14.79 -56.61 -22.25
N GLY A 252 15.03 -55.40 -22.77
CA GLY A 252 14.75 -55.00 -24.16
C GLY A 252 13.44 -54.23 -24.35
N PHE A 253 12.75 -53.87 -23.26
CA PHE A 253 11.52 -53.08 -23.33
C PHE A 253 11.85 -51.58 -23.37
N ASN A 254 11.93 -51.03 -24.59
CA ASN A 254 12.42 -49.66 -24.81
C ASN A 254 11.30 -48.61 -24.98
N LYS A 255 10.03 -48.96 -24.72
CA LYS A 255 8.90 -48.02 -24.84
C LYS A 255 8.49 -47.51 -23.47
N SER A 256 8.30 -46.20 -23.33
CA SER A 256 7.76 -45.62 -22.10
C SER A 256 6.33 -46.10 -21.84
N GLY A 257 5.97 -46.38 -20.59
CA GLY A 257 4.66 -46.90 -20.26
C GLY A 257 4.53 -47.46 -18.85
N VAL A 258 3.38 -48.06 -18.55
CA VAL A 258 3.13 -48.69 -17.24
C VAL A 258 3.59 -50.14 -17.27
N TYR A 259 4.52 -50.48 -16.37
CA TYR A 259 5.08 -51.82 -16.21
C TYR A 259 4.82 -52.34 -14.79
N THR A 260 4.84 -53.67 -14.66
CA THR A 260 4.73 -54.35 -13.36
C THR A 260 6.13 -54.69 -12.85
N ILE A 261 6.47 -54.18 -11.67
CA ILE A 261 7.71 -54.47 -10.96
C ILE A 261 7.46 -55.28 -9.69
N HIS A 262 8.46 -56.02 -9.26
CA HIS A 262 8.42 -56.93 -8.13
C HIS A 262 9.09 -56.27 -6.92
N ILE A 263 8.24 -55.88 -5.96
CA ILE A 263 8.68 -55.35 -4.68
C ILE A 263 8.94 -56.47 -3.71
N SER A 264 8.50 -57.71 -3.90
CA SER A 264 9.06 -58.84 -3.16
C SER A 264 8.86 -60.10 -3.99
N THR A 265 9.18 -61.26 -3.43
CA THR A 265 8.89 -62.54 -4.10
C THR A 265 7.39 -62.74 -4.35
N GLN A 266 6.53 -62.07 -3.58
CA GLN A 266 5.06 -62.20 -3.64
C GLN A 266 4.32 -60.88 -3.91
N GLU A 267 4.97 -59.73 -3.76
CA GLU A 267 4.34 -58.42 -3.96
C GLU A 267 4.80 -57.77 -5.28
N THR A 268 3.83 -57.41 -6.11
CA THR A 268 4.03 -56.66 -7.34
C THR A 268 3.36 -55.29 -7.26
N LYS A 269 3.94 -54.31 -7.94
CA LYS A 269 3.40 -52.95 -8.09
C LYS A 269 3.51 -52.50 -9.52
N LYS A 270 2.55 -51.69 -9.96
CA LYS A 270 2.61 -51.02 -11.26
C LYS A 270 3.32 -49.68 -11.09
N VAL A 271 4.20 -49.36 -12.02
CA VAL A 271 4.94 -48.10 -12.07
C VAL A 271 4.99 -47.59 -13.51
N PHE A 272 5.12 -46.28 -13.68
CA PHE A 272 5.42 -45.73 -14.99
C PHE A 272 6.94 -45.72 -15.21
N CYS A 273 7.38 -46.37 -16.29
CA CYS A 273 8.76 -46.35 -16.73
C CYS A 273 8.93 -45.37 -17.88
N ASN A 274 9.82 -44.40 -17.69
CA ASN A 274 10.31 -43.57 -18.79
C ASN A 274 11.57 -44.23 -19.37
N MET A 275 11.47 -44.67 -20.62
CA MET A 275 12.53 -45.42 -21.32
C MET A 275 13.30 -44.56 -22.33
N GLU A 276 13.00 -43.27 -22.42
CA GLU A 276 13.52 -42.37 -23.45
C GLU A 276 14.45 -41.32 -22.86
N THR A 277 14.07 -40.69 -21.75
CA THR A 277 14.81 -39.58 -21.16
C THR A 277 16.13 -40.02 -20.55
N ALA A 278 17.22 -39.32 -20.85
CA ALA A 278 18.54 -39.48 -20.22
C ALA A 278 19.03 -40.94 -20.15
N GLY A 279 18.84 -41.71 -21.22
CA GLY A 279 19.24 -43.13 -21.31
C GLY A 279 18.17 -44.14 -20.86
N GLY A 280 17.01 -43.67 -20.40
CA GLY A 280 15.87 -44.51 -20.05
C GLY A 280 16.02 -45.27 -18.72
N GLY A 281 15.05 -46.14 -18.43
CA GLY A 281 15.05 -46.98 -17.23
C GLY A 281 14.61 -46.25 -15.96
N TRP A 282 13.99 -45.08 -16.11
CA TRP A 282 13.56 -44.25 -14.99
C TRP A 282 12.20 -44.69 -14.46
N THR A 283 12.15 -45.08 -13.19
CA THR A 283 10.88 -45.24 -12.47
C THR A 283 10.36 -43.87 -12.04
N VAL A 284 9.24 -43.44 -12.60
CA VAL A 284 8.66 -42.13 -12.28
C VAL A 284 8.00 -42.19 -10.91
N LEU A 285 8.51 -41.38 -9.98
CA LEU A 285 8.03 -41.29 -8.60
C LEU A 285 6.87 -40.29 -8.46
N GLN A 286 6.92 -39.23 -9.25
CA GLN A 286 5.98 -38.12 -9.22
C GLN A 286 5.92 -37.51 -10.63
N ARG A 287 4.72 -37.12 -11.06
CA ARG A 287 4.51 -36.39 -12.32
C ARG A 287 3.44 -35.31 -12.16
N ARG A 288 3.75 -34.07 -12.57
CA ARG A 288 2.78 -32.97 -12.78
C ARG A 288 2.74 -32.63 -14.26
N LEU A 289 1.56 -32.27 -14.78
CA LEU A 289 1.32 -31.93 -16.17
C LEU A 289 0.31 -30.78 -16.29
N ASP A 290 -0.90 -31.00 -15.81
CA ASP A 290 -2.08 -30.16 -16.12
C ASP A 290 -2.88 -29.74 -14.88
N GLY A 291 -2.52 -30.24 -13.68
CA GLY A 291 -3.25 -29.99 -12.45
C GLY A 291 -4.57 -30.77 -12.32
N SER A 292 -4.78 -31.82 -13.14
CA SER A 292 -5.97 -32.68 -13.07
C SER A 292 -6.11 -33.46 -11.76
N VAL A 293 -5.02 -33.66 -11.02
CA VAL A 293 -5.02 -34.37 -9.75
C VAL A 293 -4.71 -33.41 -8.61
N ASP A 294 -5.56 -33.41 -7.58
CA ASP A 294 -5.29 -32.67 -6.35
C ASP A 294 -4.15 -33.32 -5.55
N PHE A 295 -3.16 -32.53 -5.14
CA PHE A 295 -2.01 -32.94 -4.32
C PHE A 295 -2.16 -32.51 -2.84
N HIS A 296 -3.24 -31.83 -2.46
CA HIS A 296 -3.56 -31.54 -1.07
C HIS A 296 -4.16 -32.77 -0.37
N ARG A 297 -3.30 -33.76 -0.09
CA ARG A 297 -3.69 -35.09 0.37
C ARG A 297 -3.28 -35.39 1.81
N SER A 298 -3.98 -36.35 2.41
CA SER A 298 -3.69 -36.85 3.75
C SER A 298 -2.37 -37.65 3.79
N TRP A 299 -1.80 -37.82 5.00
CA TRP A 299 -0.62 -38.66 5.22
C TRP A 299 -0.79 -40.09 4.69
N LYS A 300 -1.98 -40.67 4.89
CA LYS A 300 -2.30 -42.02 4.45
C LYS A 300 -2.24 -42.14 2.92
N GLU A 301 -2.74 -41.14 2.20
CA GLU A 301 -2.68 -41.10 0.74
C GLU A 301 -1.25 -40.90 0.23
N TYR A 302 -0.46 -40.03 0.85
CA TYR A 302 0.97 -39.89 0.51
C TYR A 302 1.77 -41.16 0.77
N LYS A 303 1.41 -41.93 1.81
CA LYS A 303 2.01 -43.24 2.09
C LYS A 303 1.71 -44.25 0.98
N THR A 304 0.44 -44.37 0.56
CA THR A 304 0.02 -45.40 -0.41
C THR A 304 0.19 -44.99 -1.87
N GLY A 305 0.26 -43.69 -2.16
CA GLY A 305 0.22 -43.13 -3.50
C GLY A 305 -1.20 -42.77 -3.96
N PHE A 306 -1.28 -41.87 -4.95
CA PHE A 306 -2.54 -41.39 -5.55
C PHE A 306 -2.31 -40.89 -6.98
N GLY A 307 -3.41 -40.72 -7.74
CA GLY A 307 -3.39 -40.28 -9.14
C GLY A 307 -3.33 -41.43 -10.15
N SER A 308 -2.96 -41.11 -11.39
CA SER A 308 -2.87 -42.07 -12.50
C SER A 308 -1.43 -42.22 -12.97
N LEU A 309 -0.92 -43.45 -13.02
CA LEU A 309 0.46 -43.73 -13.46
C LEU A 309 0.75 -43.21 -14.87
N SER A 310 -0.26 -43.16 -15.76
CA SER A 310 -0.12 -42.60 -17.11
C SER A 310 -0.23 -41.07 -17.17
N GLY A 311 -0.67 -40.42 -16.08
CA GLY A 311 -0.88 -38.97 -15.98
C GLY A 311 -0.21 -38.40 -14.72
N GLU A 312 -0.90 -37.47 -14.04
CA GLU A 312 -0.42 -36.94 -12.77
C GLU A 312 -0.57 -37.96 -11.64
N HIS A 313 0.51 -38.17 -10.88
CA HIS A 313 0.48 -39.07 -9.74
C HIS A 313 1.59 -38.78 -8.73
N TRP A 314 1.40 -39.37 -7.56
CA TRP A 314 2.41 -39.62 -6.54
C TRP A 314 2.50 -41.13 -6.29
N LEU A 315 3.67 -41.72 -6.46
CA LEU A 315 3.84 -43.17 -6.43
C LEU A 315 3.58 -43.80 -5.04
N GLY A 316 3.78 -43.02 -3.98
CA GLY A 316 3.59 -43.46 -2.59
C GLY A 316 4.90 -43.67 -1.83
N ASN A 317 4.98 -43.10 -0.63
CA ASN A 317 6.22 -43.08 0.16
C ASN A 317 6.67 -44.48 0.58
N GLU A 318 5.73 -45.38 0.89
CA GLU A 318 6.07 -46.76 1.27
C GLU A 318 6.75 -47.49 0.11
N LEU A 319 6.23 -47.32 -1.11
CA LEU A 319 6.82 -47.93 -2.29
C LEU A 319 8.21 -47.34 -2.59
N MET A 320 8.35 -46.02 -2.49
CA MET A 320 9.65 -45.35 -2.65
C MET A 320 10.68 -45.84 -1.62
N PHE A 321 10.26 -46.04 -0.36
CA PHE A 321 11.10 -46.61 0.69
C PHE A 321 11.55 -48.03 0.34
N LEU A 322 10.62 -48.88 -0.07
CA LEU A 322 10.92 -50.26 -0.42
C LEU A 322 11.87 -50.38 -1.62
N LEU A 323 11.77 -49.47 -2.59
CA LEU A 323 12.69 -49.40 -3.73
C LEU A 323 14.08 -48.93 -3.29
N THR A 324 14.17 -47.73 -2.72
CA THR A 324 15.45 -47.05 -2.42
C THR A 324 16.24 -47.71 -1.28
N ASN A 325 15.61 -48.53 -0.45
CA ASN A 325 16.30 -49.25 0.62
C ASN A 325 16.99 -50.56 0.14
N ARG A 326 16.78 -50.97 -1.12
CA ARG A 326 17.34 -52.24 -1.66
C ARG A 326 18.56 -52.05 -2.53
N ARG A 327 18.61 -50.93 -3.26
CA ARG A 327 19.67 -50.57 -4.19
C ARG A 327 19.92 -49.09 -4.10
N GLN A 328 21.06 -48.66 -4.59
CA GLN A 328 21.36 -47.25 -4.76
C GLN A 328 20.63 -46.75 -6.01
N TYR A 329 19.81 -45.73 -5.84
CA TYR A 329 19.13 -45.05 -6.94
C TYR A 329 19.64 -43.62 -7.06
N ALA A 330 19.78 -43.15 -8.29
CA ALA A 330 19.92 -41.74 -8.59
C ALA A 330 18.52 -41.11 -8.69
N LEU A 331 18.41 -39.82 -8.36
CA LEU A 331 17.18 -39.04 -8.54
C LEU A 331 17.43 -37.96 -9.59
N ARG A 332 16.54 -37.91 -10.57
CA ARG A 332 16.47 -36.84 -11.56
C ARG A 332 15.15 -36.09 -11.37
N ILE A 333 15.24 -34.77 -11.30
CA ILE A 333 14.07 -33.88 -11.23
C ILE A 333 14.09 -33.06 -12.51
N GLU A 334 12.99 -33.07 -13.24
CA GLU A 334 12.80 -32.26 -14.44
C GLU A 334 11.65 -31.28 -14.20
N LEU A 335 11.87 -30.03 -14.58
CA LEU A 335 10.94 -28.93 -14.45
C LEU A 335 10.81 -28.27 -15.82
N THR A 336 9.58 -27.99 -16.22
CA THR A 336 9.28 -27.21 -17.42
C THR A 336 8.51 -25.98 -16.98
N ASP A 337 8.95 -24.80 -17.40
CA ASP A 337 8.19 -23.56 -17.18
C ASP A 337 7.01 -23.43 -18.16
N TRP A 338 6.18 -22.41 -17.95
CA TRP A 338 5.03 -22.14 -18.81
C TRP A 338 5.41 -21.71 -20.23
N ASP A 339 6.66 -21.26 -20.42
CA ASP A 339 7.23 -20.87 -21.71
C ASP A 339 7.92 -22.05 -22.42
N GLY A 340 7.87 -23.27 -21.85
CA GLY A 340 8.44 -24.49 -22.42
C GLY A 340 9.93 -24.72 -22.13
N HIS A 341 10.60 -23.86 -21.35
CA HIS A 341 12.00 -24.08 -20.98
C HIS A 341 12.12 -25.21 -19.96
N MET A 342 13.02 -26.16 -20.25
CA MET A 342 13.28 -27.31 -19.38
C MET A 342 14.56 -27.11 -18.57
N ALA A 343 14.48 -27.36 -17.28
CA ALA A 343 15.61 -27.46 -16.37
C ALA A 343 15.61 -28.83 -15.67
N PHE A 344 16.80 -29.34 -15.35
CA PHE A 344 16.92 -30.58 -14.60
C PHE A 344 17.95 -30.50 -13.48
N SER A 345 17.74 -31.30 -12.44
CA SER A 345 18.69 -31.56 -11.37
C SER A 345 18.92 -33.06 -11.24
N HIS A 346 20.16 -33.46 -11.01
CA HIS A 346 20.56 -34.86 -10.86
C HIS A 346 21.27 -35.07 -9.53
N TYR A 347 20.88 -36.11 -8.80
CA TYR A 347 21.47 -36.52 -7.53
C TYR A 347 21.88 -37.99 -7.64
N ASP A 348 23.16 -38.29 -7.42
CA ASP A 348 23.71 -39.64 -7.61
C ASP A 348 23.17 -40.66 -6.60
N ARG A 349 22.75 -40.19 -5.42
CA ARG A 349 22.16 -41.05 -4.39
C ARG A 349 20.91 -40.43 -3.81
N PHE A 350 19.82 -41.17 -3.88
CA PHE A 350 18.55 -40.84 -3.28
C PHE A 350 18.08 -41.99 -2.38
N TYR A 351 17.65 -41.61 -1.18
CA TYR A 351 17.15 -42.52 -0.17
C TYR A 351 16.00 -41.86 0.58
N ILE A 352 14.95 -42.63 0.89
CA ILE A 352 13.88 -42.18 1.77
C ILE A 352 13.83 -43.09 3.00
N GLY A 353 13.57 -42.54 4.19
CA GLY A 353 13.45 -43.31 5.42
C GLY A 353 12.15 -44.11 5.50
N SER A 354 12.04 -44.99 6.50
CA SER A 354 10.78 -45.69 6.82
C SER A 354 9.73 -44.74 7.43
N GLU A 355 8.50 -45.23 7.58
CA GLU A 355 7.41 -44.48 8.23
C GLU A 355 7.78 -44.00 9.65
N LYS A 356 8.49 -44.81 10.43
CA LYS A 356 8.98 -44.44 11.78
C LYS A 356 9.90 -43.22 11.77
N ASN A 357 10.58 -43.00 10.64
CA ASN A 357 11.46 -41.86 10.40
C ASN A 357 10.76 -40.77 9.55
N ASN A 358 9.42 -40.76 9.52
CA ASN A 358 8.58 -39.82 8.79
C ASN A 358 8.93 -39.73 7.29
N TYR A 359 9.38 -40.82 6.68
CA TYR A 359 9.82 -40.84 5.29
C TYR A 359 10.83 -39.72 4.93
N ARG A 360 11.75 -39.40 5.85
CA ARG A 360 12.75 -38.36 5.61
C ARG A 360 13.67 -38.73 4.44
N TYR A 361 13.75 -37.86 3.44
CA TYR A 361 14.64 -38.02 2.29
C TYR A 361 16.10 -37.66 2.61
N LYS A 362 17.02 -38.28 1.90
CA LYS A 362 18.46 -37.98 1.86
C LYS A 362 18.91 -38.03 0.40
N MET A 363 19.56 -36.96 -0.04
CA MET A 363 20.09 -36.81 -1.38
C MET A 363 21.58 -36.51 -1.29
N LEU A 364 22.42 -37.20 -2.06
CA LEU A 364 23.84 -36.88 -2.20
C LEU A 364 24.17 -36.61 -3.67
N CYS A 365 25.07 -35.64 -3.86
CA CYS A 365 25.57 -35.15 -5.13
C CYS A 365 27.10 -35.33 -5.11
N HIS A 366 27.70 -35.87 -6.18
CA HIS A 366 29.14 -36.12 -6.27
C HIS A 366 29.89 -34.92 -6.88
N GLY A 367 30.99 -34.52 -6.23
CA GLY A 367 32.21 -33.97 -6.84
C GLY A 367 32.14 -32.72 -7.73
N ASN A 368 32.62 -31.59 -7.17
CA ASN A 368 33.24 -30.41 -7.81
C ASN A 368 32.39 -29.28 -8.41
N THR A 369 31.06 -29.36 -8.44
CA THR A 369 30.22 -28.19 -8.78
C THR A 369 29.33 -27.81 -7.61
N VAL A 370 29.96 -27.29 -6.54
CA VAL A 370 29.33 -26.85 -5.29
C VAL A 370 28.22 -25.80 -5.53
N SER A 371 28.20 -25.12 -6.67
CA SER A 371 27.20 -24.07 -6.95
C SER A 371 25.79 -24.56 -7.32
N ILE A 372 25.59 -25.77 -7.86
CA ILE A 372 24.26 -26.17 -8.37
C ILE A 372 23.45 -26.96 -7.34
N CYS A 373 24.11 -27.78 -6.50
CA CYS A 373 23.41 -28.63 -5.53
C CYS A 373 22.91 -27.83 -4.30
N TYR A 374 23.57 -26.75 -3.88
CA TYR A 374 23.14 -25.94 -2.73
C TYR A 374 22.01 -24.94 -3.04
N LEU A 375 21.93 -24.41 -4.27
CA LEU A 375 20.86 -23.47 -4.62
C LEU A 375 19.48 -24.15 -4.67
N HIS A 376 19.40 -25.40 -5.15
CA HIS A 376 18.10 -26.09 -5.26
C HIS A 376 17.62 -26.73 -3.94
N THR A 377 18.52 -26.91 -2.96
CA THR A 377 18.11 -27.37 -1.62
C THR A 377 17.39 -26.26 -0.83
N LEU A 378 17.58 -24.98 -1.21
CA LEU A 378 17.00 -23.81 -0.56
C LEU A 378 15.69 -23.31 -1.20
N VAL A 379 15.35 -23.77 -2.42
CA VAL A 379 14.06 -23.45 -3.05
C VAL A 379 13.02 -24.48 -2.59
N HIS A 380 12.47 -24.23 -1.41
CA HIS A 380 11.16 -24.71 -0.93
C HIS A 380 10.84 -26.22 -1.04
N PHE A 381 11.26 -26.99 -0.02
CA PHE A 381 10.45 -28.08 0.56
C PHE A 381 9.96 -27.73 1.98
N LYS A 382 9.83 -26.44 2.29
CA LYS A 382 8.92 -25.96 3.35
C LYS A 382 7.55 -25.79 2.72
N ASN A 383 6.77 -26.88 2.68
CA ASN A 383 5.30 -26.88 2.59
C ASN A 383 4.82 -28.34 2.68
N PHE A 384 5.11 -29.00 3.79
CA PHE A 384 4.27 -30.08 4.32
C PHE A 384 4.48 -30.06 5.83
N HIS A 385 3.44 -29.62 6.55
CA HIS A 385 3.38 -29.23 7.96
C HIS A 385 3.82 -27.79 8.30
N SER A 386 2.86 -26.88 8.17
CA SER A 386 2.29 -26.30 9.39
C SER A 386 0.81 -26.59 9.46
#